data_AF-A0A9C9Y3V9-F1
#
_entry.id   AF-A0A9C9Y3V9-F1
#
_cell.length_a   1.000
_cell.length_b   1.000
_cell.length_c   1.000
_cell.angle_alpha   90.00
_cell.angle_beta   90.00
_cell.angle_gamma   90.00
#
_symmetry.space_group_name_H-M   'P 1'
#
loop_
_entity.id
_entity.type
_entity.pdbx_description
1 polymer ?
#
loop_
_entity_poly.entity_id
_entity_poly.type
_entity_poly.pdbx_seq_one_letter_code
_entity_poly.pdbx_strand_id
1 'polypeptide(L)' 'MKRTSQNIVYSDVTEQTARFAKALSHPIRLAILKHLSNSSCCFTGDLVEVLPMAQSTISQHLKELKDA' A
#
# COMPACT_ATOMS: atom_id res chain seq x y z
N MET A 1 24.13 -9.54 22.27
CA MET A 1 23.63 -10.06 20.97
C MET A 1 24.48 -9.48 19.86
N LYS A 2 25.26 -10.30 19.13
CA LYS A 2 25.93 -9.82 17.91
C LYS A 2 24.86 -9.62 16.84
N ARG A 3 24.46 -8.37 16.62
CA ARG A 3 23.69 -7.96 15.44
C ARG A 3 24.55 -8.28 14.23
N THR A 4 23.95 -8.95 13.25
CA THR A 4 24.55 -9.54 12.05
C THR A 4 25.81 -8.81 11.57
N SER A 5 26.92 -9.55 11.42
CA SER A 5 28.26 -8.97 11.10
C SER A 5 28.52 -8.77 9.60
N GLN A 6 27.54 -9.02 8.74
CA GLN A 6 27.66 -8.93 7.28
C GLN A 6 26.43 -8.27 6.67
N ASN A 7 26.65 -7.44 5.66
CA ASN A 7 25.59 -6.83 4.86
C ASN A 7 25.05 -7.88 3.88
N ILE A 8 23.76 -8.20 3.98
CA ILE A 8 23.09 -9.14 3.08
C ILE A 8 22.54 -8.33 1.92
N VAL A 9 23.12 -8.50 0.74
CA VAL A 9 22.66 -7.86 -0.50
C VAL A 9 21.62 -8.78 -1.15
N TYR A 10 20.44 -8.23 -1.47
CA TYR A 10 19.37 -8.95 -2.15
C TYR A 10 19.37 -8.62 -3.65
N SER A 11 18.69 -9.45 -4.44
CA SER A 11 18.45 -9.12 -5.84
C SER A 11 17.47 -7.95 -5.95
N ASP A 12 17.59 -7.14 -7.00
CA ASP A 12 16.69 -6.01 -7.27
C ASP A 12 15.21 -6.44 -7.31
N VAL A 13 14.93 -7.60 -7.89
CA VAL A 13 13.58 -8.20 -7.92
C VAL A 13 13.06 -8.47 -6.50
N THR A 14 13.92 -8.97 -5.60
CA THR A 14 13.54 -9.24 -4.21
C THR A 14 13.24 -7.94 -3.47
N GLU A 15 14.05 -6.90 -3.65
CA GLU A 15 13.85 -5.60 -3.02
C GLU A 15 12.58 -4.90 -3.53
N GLN A 16 12.36 -4.95 -4.85
CA GLN A 16 11.14 -4.42 -5.47
C GLN A 16 9.89 -5.17 -5.00
N THR A 17 9.95 -6.50 -4.92
CA THR A 17 8.85 -7.32 -4.39
C THR A 17 8.55 -6.98 -2.93
N ALA A 18 9.59 -6.81 -2.11
CA ALA A 18 9.44 -6.43 -0.71
C ALA A 18 8.81 -5.03 -0.56
N ARG A 19 9.15 -4.07 -1.44
CA ARG A 19 8.53 -2.74 -1.48
C ARG A 19 7.04 -2.82 -1.77
N PHE A 20 6.64 -3.56 -2.80
CA PHE A 20 5.22 -3.78 -3.10
C PHE A 20 4.51 -4.52 -1.97
N ALA A 21 5.09 -5.59 -1.43
CA ALA A 21 4.49 -6.35 -0.33
C ALA A 21 4.26 -5.47 0.91
N LYS A 22 5.20 -4.57 1.24
CA LYS A 22 5.05 -3.60 2.32
C LYS A 22 3.90 -2.62 2.05
N ALA A 23 3.76 -2.15 0.82
CA ALA A 23 2.62 -1.32 0.43
C ALA A 23 1.30 -2.11 0.40
N LEU A 24 1.31 -3.42 0.23
CA LEU A 24 0.08 -4.23 0.24
C LEU A 24 -0.33 -4.72 1.63
N SER A 25 0.58 -4.77 2.61
CA SER A 25 0.35 -5.42 3.91
C SER A 25 -0.65 -4.75 4.85
N HIS A 26 -1.30 -3.65 4.45
CA HIS A 26 -2.28 -2.95 5.29
C HIS A 26 -3.71 -3.25 4.80
N PRO A 27 -4.62 -3.70 5.69
CA PRO A 27 -5.98 -4.11 5.31
C PRO A 27 -6.75 -3.05 4.53
N ILE A 28 -6.64 -1.79 4.93
CA ILE A 28 -7.27 -0.66 4.22
C ILE A 28 -6.77 -0.51 2.78
N ARG A 29 -5.47 -0.70 2.55
CA ARG A 29 -4.88 -0.59 1.20
C ARG A 29 -5.39 -1.72 0.29
N LEU A 30 -5.58 -2.92 0.83
CA LEU A 30 -6.23 -4.02 0.10
C LEU A 30 -7.71 -3.74 -0.20
N ALA A 31 -8.44 -3.16 0.76
CA ALA A 31 -9.85 -2.79 0.55
C ALA A 31 -9.99 -1.72 -0.55
N ILE A 32 -9.11 -0.70 -0.55
CA ILE A 32 -9.02 0.31 -1.60
C ILE A 32 -8.78 -0.37 -2.96
N LEU A 33 -7.76 -1.22 -3.09
CA LEU A 33 -7.46 -1.89 -4.35
C LEU A 33 -8.60 -2.78 -4.84
N LYS A 34 -9.27 -3.50 -3.93
CA LYS A 34 -10.45 -4.31 -4.27
C LYS A 34 -11.62 -3.46 -4.73
N HIS A 35 -11.80 -2.27 -4.16
CA HIS A 35 -12.82 -1.34 -4.63
C HIS A 35 -12.47 -0.82 -6.03
N LEU A 36 -11.23 -0.36 -6.23
CA LEU A 36 -10.75 0.15 -7.51
C LEU A 36 -10.77 -0.92 -8.62
N SER A 37 -10.50 -2.19 -8.31
CA SER A 37 -10.54 -3.26 -9.31
C SER A 37 -11.94 -3.56 -9.85
N ASN A 38 -12.98 -3.17 -9.11
CA ASN A 38 -14.38 -3.42 -9.46
C ASN A 38 -15.09 -2.18 -10.03
N SER A 39 -14.42 -1.03 -10.06
CA SER A 39 -15.00 0.27 -10.47
C SER A 39 -14.27 0.85 -11.67
N SER A 40 -14.99 1.21 -12.73
CA SER A 40 -14.40 1.80 -13.95
C SER A 40 -14.04 3.28 -13.81
N CYS A 41 -14.55 3.97 -12.78
CA CYS A 41 -14.26 5.35 -12.42
C CYS A 41 -14.46 5.50 -10.91
N CYS A 42 -13.56 6.19 -10.21
CA CYS A 42 -13.69 6.40 -8.77
C CYS A 42 -13.11 7.76 -8.39
N PHE A 43 -13.90 8.55 -7.66
CA PHE A 43 -13.44 9.74 -6.96
C PHE A 43 -13.16 9.41 -5.50
N THR A 44 -12.28 10.17 -4.86
CA THR A 44 -11.95 9.97 -3.44
C THR A 44 -13.17 10.12 -2.51
N GLY A 45 -14.23 10.81 -2.96
CA GLY A 45 -15.51 10.88 -2.25
C GLY A 45 -16.18 9.51 -2.12
N ASP A 46 -16.19 8.71 -3.20
CA ASP A 46 -16.77 7.36 -3.22
C ASP A 46 -16.07 6.44 -2.20
N LEU A 47 -14.75 6.63 -2.04
CA LEU A 47 -13.97 5.88 -1.05
C LEU A 47 -14.30 6.27 0.40
N VAL A 48 -14.67 7.52 0.67
CA VAL A 48 -15.07 7.96 2.02
C VAL A 48 -16.43 7.35 2.41
N GLU A 49 -17.32 7.15 1.44
CA GLU A 49 -18.61 6.49 1.68
C GLU A 49 -18.43 4.98 1.99
N VAL A 50 -17.48 4.32 1.32
CA VAL A 50 -17.21 2.88 1.50
C VAL A 50 -16.28 2.59 2.68
N LEU A 51 -15.34 3.49 2.96
CA LEU A 51 -14.39 3.40 4.06
C LEU A 51 -14.62 4.61 4.98
N PRO A 52 -15.34 4.45 6.11
CA PRO A 52 -15.74 5.56 6.99
C PRO A 52 -14.56 6.11 7.78
N MET A 53 -13.65 6.77 7.07
CA MET A 53 -12.41 7.36 7.56
C MET A 53 -12.27 8.77 6.99
N ALA A 54 -11.42 9.58 7.61
CA ALA A 54 -11.12 10.90 7.09
C ALA A 54 -10.47 10.80 5.70
N GLN A 55 -10.82 11.75 4.81
CA GLN A 55 -10.28 11.84 3.45
C GLN A 55 -8.74 11.96 3.46
N SER A 56 -8.16 12.64 4.45
CA SER A 56 -6.70 12.74 4.63
C SER A 56 -6.06 11.37 4.88
N THR A 57 -6.68 10.52 5.70
CA THR A 57 -6.23 9.15 5.96
C THR A 57 -6.28 8.29 4.71
N ILE A 58 -7.37 8.36 3.95
CA ILE A 58 -7.50 7.66 2.66
C ILE A 58 -6.42 8.14 1.67
N SER A 59 -6.18 9.46 1.62
CA SER A 59 -5.17 10.05 0.75
C SER A 59 -3.76 9.59 1.11
N GLN A 60 -3.46 9.42 2.40
CA GLN A 60 -2.20 8.85 2.86
C GLN A 60 -2.03 7.40 2.39
N HIS A 61 -3.07 6.56 2.53
CA HIS A 61 -3.02 5.18 2.06
C HIS A 61 -2.85 5.08 0.54
N LEU A 62 -3.53 5.94 -0.22
CA LEU A 62 -3.36 6.03 -1.68
C LEU A 62 -1.94 6.46 -2.07
N LYS A 63 -1.36 7.41 -1.34
CA LYS A 63 0.03 7.83 -1.55
C LYS A 63 0.99 6.69 -1.34
N GLU A 64 0.85 5.93 -0.25
CA GLU A 64 1.72 4.78 0.03
C GLU A 64 1.58 3.66 -1.02
N LEU A 65 0.39 3.46 -1.59
CA LEU A 65 0.19 2.53 -2.71
C LEU A 65 0.86 3.02 -4.00
N LYS A 66 0.77 4.32 -4.29
CA LYS A 66 1.34 4.94 -5.50
C LYS A 66 2.87 5.01 -5.44
N ASP A 67 3.42 5.26 -4.26
CA ASP A 67 4.86 5.41 -4.03
C ASP A 67 5.57 4.05 -3.86
N ALA A 68 4.88 2.93 -4.09
CA ALA A 68 5.43 1.57 -4.05
C ALA A 68 5.97 1.14 -5.42
#